data_AF-A0A3S9PCV5-F1
#
_entry.id   AF-A0A3S9PCV5-F1
#
_cell.length_a   1.000
_cell.length_b   1.000
_cell.length_c   1.000
_cell.angle_alpha   90.00
_cell.angle_beta   90.00
_cell.angle_gamma   90.00
#
_symmetry.space_group_name_H-M   'P 1'
#
loop_
_entity.id
_entity.type
_entity.pdbx_description
1 polymer ?
#
loop_
_entity_poly.entity_id
_entity_poly.type
_entity_poly.pdbx_seq_one_letter_code
_entity_poly.pdbx_strand_id
1 'polypeptide(L)'
;MRRRALRTGLAVAVLAGSALAPTTAFAAGSHSARTASSADPSTARCTVVKEDSVGAGTGIRMTMSPQGPSVTFFDEGDRSPITRLGTLDRSRPALPQSAGIEEEILSPYGSAPQLLTKTQGGAAQYDLVAFPRMPKGCSVDKALVIEQCTVVKRQDIGAGTEARMTTSPNGPSVEFYDWADSSRITRLGTLDRAHPKLPDSAGIYEEIEGPESWTPRLKSKTEGGSIGYVFFDFAKMPKGCPLH
;
A
#
# COMPACT_ATOMS: atom_id res chain seq x y z
N MET A 1 1.33 2.56 60.24
CA MET A 1 -0.08 2.69 60.67
C MET A 1 -1.01 2.64 59.46
N ARG A 2 -2.11 1.91 59.60
CA ARG A 2 -3.37 1.90 58.80
C ARG A 2 -3.35 1.35 57.35
N ARG A 3 -3.79 0.09 57.28
CA ARG A 3 -4.49 -0.60 56.18
C ARG A 3 -5.78 0.17 55.79
N ARG A 4 -6.24 0.04 54.53
CA ARG A 4 -7.67 -0.17 54.21
C ARG A 4 -7.87 -0.66 52.77
N ALA A 5 -8.74 -1.65 52.66
CA ALA A 5 -9.08 -2.43 51.48
C ALA A 5 -10.57 -2.28 51.17
N LEU A 6 -10.94 -2.68 49.94
CA LEU A 6 -12.27 -3.03 49.40
C LEU A 6 -13.39 -1.95 49.40
N ARG A 7 -14.15 -1.87 48.29
CA ARG A 7 -15.50 -2.47 48.23
C ARG A 7 -16.15 -2.45 46.84
N THR A 8 -16.81 -3.57 46.61
CA THR A 8 -17.64 -4.08 45.53
C THR A 8 -18.96 -3.33 45.36
N GLY A 9 -19.53 -3.35 44.16
CA GLY A 9 -20.92 -2.96 43.91
C GLY A 9 -21.51 -3.70 42.70
N LEU A 10 -22.07 -4.89 42.94
CA LEU A 10 -22.96 -5.61 42.02
C LEU A 10 -24.36 -5.01 42.14
N ALA A 11 -25.02 -4.75 41.00
CA ALA A 11 -26.46 -4.49 40.96
C ALA A 11 -27.13 -5.58 40.12
N VAL A 12 -27.90 -6.42 40.80
CA VAL A 12 -28.82 -7.41 40.22
C VAL A 12 -30.20 -6.77 40.20
N ALA A 13 -30.89 -6.82 39.07
CA ALA A 13 -32.32 -6.57 38.99
C ALA A 13 -32.99 -7.77 38.29
N VAL A 14 -33.77 -8.51 39.07
CA VAL A 14 -34.68 -9.58 38.62
C VAL A 14 -36.09 -9.00 38.70
N LEU A 15 -36.85 -9.08 37.61
CA LEU A 15 -38.31 -9.04 37.65
C LEU A 15 -38.85 -10.19 36.79
N ALA A 16 -39.76 -10.93 37.39
CA ALA A 16 -40.30 -12.20 36.97
C ALA A 16 -41.73 -12.05 36.43
N GLY A 17 -42.14 -13.03 35.62
CA GLY A 17 -43.53 -13.43 35.38
C GLY A 17 -43.95 -13.28 33.91
N SER A 18 -44.70 -14.18 33.28
CA SER A 18 -45.21 -15.52 33.58
C SER A 18 -45.69 -16.14 32.26
N ALA A 19 -45.80 -17.47 32.24
CA ALA A 19 -46.03 -18.40 31.13
C ALA A 19 -47.22 -18.16 30.17
N LEU A 20 -47.06 -18.65 28.92
CA LEU A 20 -47.95 -19.58 28.18
C LEU A 20 -47.25 -20.00 26.86
N ALA A 21 -47.06 -21.31 26.64
CA ALA A 21 -46.66 -21.94 25.36
C ALA A 21 -47.89 -22.68 24.78
N PRO A 22 -47.87 -23.31 23.57
CA PRO A 22 -46.87 -23.35 22.50
C PRO A 22 -47.45 -23.05 21.09
N THR A 23 -46.61 -22.76 20.10
CA THR A 23 -46.89 -23.08 18.68
C THR A 23 -45.58 -23.20 17.93
N THR A 24 -45.36 -24.39 17.37
CA THR A 24 -44.21 -24.73 16.54
C THR A 24 -44.27 -23.99 15.21
N ALA A 25 -43.33 -23.08 14.98
CA ALA A 25 -42.93 -22.68 13.64
C ALA A 25 -41.40 -22.52 13.64
N PHE A 26 -40.71 -23.52 13.08
CA PHE A 26 -39.30 -23.45 12.73
C PHE A 26 -39.13 -22.39 11.61
N ALA A 27 -39.04 -21.13 12.01
CA ALA A 27 -38.51 -20.09 11.13
C ALA A 27 -36.99 -20.23 11.18
N ALA A 28 -36.43 -20.90 10.18
CA ALA A 28 -35.01 -20.84 9.87
C ALA A 28 -34.64 -19.35 9.82
N GLY A 29 -33.93 -18.89 10.86
CA GLY A 29 -33.27 -17.60 10.84
C GLY A 29 -32.31 -17.64 9.67
N SER A 30 -32.76 -17.07 8.56
CA SER A 30 -31.95 -16.74 7.41
C SER A 30 -30.74 -16.03 7.96
N HIS A 31 -29.62 -16.76 7.95
CA HIS A 31 -28.32 -16.14 7.99
C HIS A 31 -28.42 -15.00 7.00
N SER A 32 -28.20 -13.77 7.46
CA SER A 32 -27.81 -12.69 6.56
C SER A 32 -26.61 -13.23 5.82
N ALA A 33 -26.88 -13.81 4.65
CA ALA A 33 -25.90 -13.99 3.62
C ALA A 33 -25.31 -12.60 3.48
N ARG A 34 -24.06 -12.44 3.93
CA ARG A 34 -23.25 -11.32 3.48
C ARG A 34 -23.46 -11.30 1.99
N THR A 35 -24.11 -10.25 1.54
CA THR A 35 -24.23 -9.90 0.14
C THR A 35 -22.84 -10.09 -0.41
N ALA A 36 -22.67 -11.13 -1.23
CA ALA A 36 -21.51 -11.26 -2.06
C ALA A 36 -21.47 -9.92 -2.80
N SER A 37 -20.47 -9.10 -2.45
CA SER A 37 -20.18 -7.88 -3.19
C SER A 37 -20.21 -8.29 -4.64
N SER A 38 -21.19 -7.75 -5.37
CA SER A 38 -21.40 -8.11 -6.75
C SER A 38 -20.13 -7.67 -7.46
N ALA A 39 -19.23 -8.63 -7.68
CA ALA A 39 -18.09 -8.43 -8.53
C ALA A 39 -18.69 -7.95 -9.85
N ASP A 40 -18.38 -6.71 -10.22
CA ASP A 40 -18.78 -6.16 -11.50
C ASP A 40 -18.42 -7.21 -12.55
N PRO A 41 -19.35 -7.70 -13.39
CA PRO A 41 -19.06 -8.75 -14.37
C PRO A 41 -17.89 -8.37 -15.31
N SER A 42 -17.50 -7.10 -15.37
CA SER A 42 -16.27 -6.62 -15.99
C SER A 42 -14.98 -7.11 -15.29
N THR A 43 -14.95 -7.13 -13.95
CA THR A 43 -13.77 -7.52 -13.14
C THR A 43 -13.50 -9.02 -13.18
N ALA A 44 -14.54 -9.85 -13.25
CA ALA A 44 -14.39 -11.29 -13.45
C ALA A 44 -13.75 -11.61 -14.81
N ARG A 45 -14.05 -10.83 -15.86
CA ARG A 45 -13.45 -10.98 -17.20
C ARG A 45 -12.01 -10.50 -17.28
N CYS A 46 -11.58 -9.65 -16.34
CA CYS A 46 -10.21 -9.13 -16.28
C CYS A 46 -9.35 -9.80 -15.20
N THR A 47 -9.76 -10.96 -14.70
CA THR A 47 -8.96 -11.74 -13.74
C THR A 47 -8.47 -13.02 -14.42
N VAL A 48 -7.16 -13.28 -14.34
CA VAL A 48 -6.54 -14.49 -14.88
C VAL A 48 -5.73 -15.16 -13.80
N VAL A 49 -5.83 -16.48 -13.75
CA VAL A 49 -5.14 -17.32 -12.78
C VAL A 49 -4.20 -18.28 -13.50
N LYS A 50 -2.98 -18.41 -12.99
CA LYS A 50 -2.03 -19.46 -13.35
C LYS A 50 -1.62 -20.15 -12.06
N GLU A 51 -1.63 -21.48 -12.07
CA GLU A 51 -1.05 -22.27 -10.99
C GLU A 51 0.29 -22.84 -11.43
N ASP A 52 1.21 -23.00 -10.49
CA ASP A 52 2.53 -23.60 -10.71
C ASP A 52 2.98 -24.36 -9.47
N SER A 53 3.97 -25.23 -9.64
CA SER A 53 4.66 -25.90 -8.53
C SER A 53 5.91 -25.11 -8.17
N VAL A 54 6.14 -24.86 -6.88
CA VAL A 54 7.43 -24.31 -6.42
C VAL A 54 8.31 -25.39 -5.79
N GLY A 55 7.81 -26.62 -5.67
CA GLY A 55 8.51 -27.75 -5.05
C GLY A 55 8.19 -27.91 -3.56
N ALA A 56 8.80 -28.92 -2.94
CA ALA A 56 8.58 -29.28 -1.53
C ALA A 56 7.10 -29.48 -1.14
N GLY A 57 6.28 -29.98 -2.08
CA GLY A 57 4.84 -30.18 -1.90
C GLY A 57 4.03 -28.88 -1.80
N THR A 58 4.62 -27.74 -2.17
CA THR A 58 3.96 -26.43 -2.17
C THR A 58 3.67 -25.99 -3.60
N GLY A 59 2.40 -25.68 -3.86
CA GLY A 59 1.94 -25.07 -5.09
C GLY A 59 1.57 -23.61 -4.88
N ILE A 60 1.66 -22.84 -5.95
CA ILE A 60 1.30 -21.43 -5.99
C ILE A 60 0.14 -21.20 -6.95
N ARG A 61 -0.74 -20.27 -6.59
CA ARG A 61 -1.77 -19.71 -7.46
C ARG A 61 -1.49 -18.23 -7.65
N MET A 62 -0.96 -17.90 -8.82
CA MET A 62 -0.72 -16.51 -9.24
C MET A 62 -1.97 -15.98 -9.92
N THR A 63 -2.46 -14.86 -9.43
CA THR A 63 -3.60 -14.14 -10.00
C THR A 63 -3.13 -12.80 -10.53
N MET A 64 -3.62 -12.43 -11.71
CA MET A 64 -3.48 -11.10 -12.27
C MET A 64 -4.88 -10.51 -12.46
N SER A 65 -5.13 -9.33 -11.88
CA SER A 65 -6.40 -8.61 -11.99
C SER A 65 -6.17 -7.09 -12.14
N PRO A 66 -7.22 -6.26 -12.32
CA PRO A 66 -7.08 -4.81 -12.30
C PRO A 66 -6.46 -4.27 -11.00
N GLN A 67 -6.67 -4.97 -9.87
CA GLN A 67 -6.09 -4.63 -8.57
C GLN A 67 -4.60 -4.99 -8.47
N GLY A 68 -4.08 -5.80 -9.39
CA GLY A 68 -2.67 -6.17 -9.49
C GLY A 68 -2.39 -7.66 -9.34
N PRO A 69 -1.10 -8.02 -9.22
CA PRO A 69 -0.69 -9.40 -8.98
C PRO A 69 -0.97 -9.82 -7.54
N SER A 70 -1.37 -11.08 -7.36
CA SER A 70 -1.38 -11.74 -6.05
C SER A 70 -0.98 -13.21 -6.14
N VAL A 71 -0.42 -13.74 -5.05
CA VAL A 71 -0.06 -15.16 -4.91
C VAL A 71 -0.66 -15.73 -3.65
N THR A 72 -1.35 -16.86 -3.78
CA THR A 72 -1.75 -17.71 -2.65
C THR A 72 -1.06 -19.07 -2.75
N PHE A 73 -0.79 -19.67 -1.60
CA PHE A 73 -0.08 -20.95 -1.49
C PHE A 73 -1.04 -22.08 -1.13
N PHE A 74 -0.81 -23.27 -1.68
CA PHE A 74 -1.58 -24.47 -1.36
C PHE A 74 -0.68 -25.69 -1.28
N ASP A 75 -1.11 -26.71 -0.55
CA ASP A 75 -0.45 -28.02 -0.49
C ASP A 75 -0.76 -28.79 -1.78
N GLU A 76 0.25 -29.33 -2.46
CA GLU A 76 0.05 -30.01 -3.74
C GLU A 76 -0.66 -31.36 -3.61
N GLY A 77 -0.55 -32.01 -2.45
CA GLY A 77 -1.15 -33.31 -2.19
C GLY A 77 -2.67 -33.23 -2.02
N ASP A 78 -3.15 -32.27 -1.24
CA ASP A 78 -4.58 -32.16 -0.90
C ASP A 78 -5.26 -30.86 -1.39
N ARG A 79 -4.50 -29.96 -2.02
CA ARG A 79 -4.97 -28.67 -2.56
C ARG A 79 -5.48 -27.70 -1.50
N SER A 80 -5.20 -27.94 -0.22
CA SER A 80 -5.60 -27.08 0.88
C SER A 80 -4.77 -25.79 0.93
N PRO A 81 -5.35 -24.64 1.32
CA PRO A 81 -4.59 -23.40 1.46
C PRO A 81 -3.55 -23.47 2.59
N ILE A 82 -2.31 -23.04 2.32
CA ILE A 82 -1.26 -22.94 3.33
C ILE A 82 -1.35 -21.56 4.00
N THR A 83 -2.28 -21.42 4.95
CA THR A 83 -2.62 -20.13 5.58
C THR A 83 -1.46 -19.47 6.32
N ARG A 84 -0.50 -20.25 6.84
CA ARG A 84 0.69 -19.71 7.54
C ARG A 84 1.61 -18.87 6.66
N LEU A 85 1.58 -19.05 5.33
CA LEU A 85 2.33 -18.24 4.38
C LEU A 85 1.56 -16.97 3.97
N GLY A 86 0.25 -16.95 4.18
CA GLY A 86 -0.60 -15.83 3.81
C GLY A 86 -0.72 -15.64 2.29
N THR A 87 -0.78 -14.38 1.88
CA THR A 87 -0.95 -13.95 0.48
C THR A 87 0.10 -12.91 0.16
N LEU A 88 0.75 -13.05 -1.00
CA LEU A 88 1.58 -11.99 -1.55
C LEU A 88 0.75 -11.10 -2.47
N ASP A 89 0.96 -9.80 -2.37
CA ASP A 89 0.33 -8.78 -3.21
C ASP A 89 1.19 -7.50 -3.20
N ARG A 90 0.67 -6.39 -3.71
CA ARG A 90 1.38 -5.10 -3.72
C ARG A 90 1.78 -4.57 -2.35
N SER A 91 0.94 -4.82 -1.34
CA SER A 91 1.16 -4.35 0.03
C SER A 91 2.15 -5.23 0.78
N ARG A 92 2.19 -6.53 0.44
CA ARG A 92 3.12 -7.51 0.99
C ARG A 92 3.70 -8.35 -0.15
N PRO A 93 4.69 -7.83 -0.89
CA PRO A 93 5.19 -8.52 -2.07
C PRO A 93 6.10 -9.68 -1.74
N ALA A 94 6.64 -9.77 -0.52
CA ALA A 94 7.55 -10.84 -0.11
C ALA A 94 7.07 -11.56 1.15
N LEU A 95 7.39 -12.85 1.25
CA LEU A 95 7.24 -13.60 2.49
C LEU A 95 8.24 -13.11 3.56
N PRO A 96 7.89 -13.20 4.85
CA PRO A 96 8.85 -12.97 5.91
C PRO A 96 9.93 -14.07 5.90
N GLN A 97 11.16 -13.73 6.31
CA GLN A 97 12.27 -14.69 6.39
C GLN A 97 11.94 -15.93 7.25
N SER A 98 11.04 -15.79 8.23
CA SER A 98 10.57 -16.89 9.09
C SER A 98 9.72 -17.94 8.37
N ALA A 99 9.31 -17.71 7.12
CA ALA A 99 8.51 -18.66 6.35
C ALA A 99 9.28 -19.95 5.98
N GLY A 100 10.62 -19.90 5.98
CA GLY A 100 11.50 -21.03 5.62
C GLY A 100 11.68 -21.23 4.11
N ILE A 101 11.01 -20.43 3.29
CA ILE A 101 11.16 -20.31 1.83
C ILE A 101 11.24 -18.83 1.47
N GLU A 102 11.83 -18.51 0.32
CA GLU A 102 11.86 -17.13 -0.19
C GLU A 102 10.93 -17.03 -1.41
N GLU A 103 9.94 -16.15 -1.30
CA GLU A 103 8.97 -15.87 -2.35
C GLU A 103 8.76 -14.35 -2.40
N GLU A 104 8.99 -13.72 -3.56
CA GLU A 104 8.83 -12.28 -3.77
C GLU A 104 8.20 -11.96 -5.13
N ILE A 105 7.12 -11.18 -5.13
CA ILE A 105 6.59 -10.53 -6.34
C ILE A 105 7.52 -9.38 -6.70
N LEU A 106 8.29 -9.58 -7.77
CA LEU A 106 9.09 -8.54 -8.40
C LEU A 106 8.19 -7.63 -9.24
N SER A 107 8.46 -6.33 -9.17
CA SER A 107 7.73 -5.29 -9.91
C SER A 107 6.21 -5.37 -9.71
N PRO A 108 5.70 -5.34 -8.46
CA PRO A 108 4.29 -5.60 -8.16
C PRO A 108 3.33 -4.52 -8.72
N TYR A 109 3.85 -3.35 -9.07
CA TYR A 109 3.14 -2.25 -9.73
C TYR A 109 3.38 -2.17 -11.24
N GLY A 110 4.26 -3.02 -11.78
CA GLY A 110 4.61 -3.08 -13.19
C GLY A 110 3.58 -3.82 -14.05
N SER A 111 3.73 -3.70 -15.37
CA SER A 111 2.86 -4.38 -16.34
C SER A 111 3.18 -5.86 -16.55
N ALA A 112 4.33 -6.33 -16.04
CA ALA A 112 4.80 -7.71 -16.16
C ALA A 112 5.52 -8.16 -14.87
N PRO A 113 4.78 -8.38 -13.77
CA PRO A 113 5.36 -8.89 -12.54
C PRO A 113 5.85 -10.33 -12.71
N GLN A 114 6.83 -10.68 -11.90
CA GLN A 114 7.39 -12.02 -11.82
C GLN A 114 7.41 -12.43 -10.36
N LEU A 115 7.25 -13.72 -10.10
CA LEU A 115 7.48 -14.30 -8.79
C LEU A 115 8.89 -14.87 -8.76
N LEU A 116 9.72 -14.36 -7.87
CA LEU A 116 10.98 -14.95 -7.47
C LEU A 116 10.67 -16.06 -6.45
N THR A 117 11.11 -17.28 -6.74
CA THR A 117 10.91 -18.43 -5.87
C THR A 117 12.27 -19.04 -5.50
N LYS A 118 12.38 -19.56 -4.29
CA LYS A 118 13.54 -20.34 -3.84
C LYS A 118 13.11 -21.29 -2.74
N THR A 119 13.13 -22.57 -3.07
CA THR A 119 12.84 -23.64 -2.11
C THR A 119 14.07 -24.04 -1.31
N GLN A 120 13.81 -24.52 -0.09
CA GLN A 120 14.88 -24.94 0.81
C GLN A 120 15.35 -26.36 0.46
N GLY A 121 16.64 -26.51 0.12
CA GLY A 121 17.27 -27.81 -0.13
C GLY A 121 18.46 -27.72 -1.10
N GLY A 122 19.69 -27.80 -0.59
CA GLY A 122 20.91 -27.78 -1.41
C GLY A 122 21.26 -26.40 -2.00
N ALA A 123 22.10 -26.35 -3.04
CA ALA A 123 22.47 -25.13 -3.77
C ALA A 123 21.31 -24.59 -4.62
N ALA A 124 20.11 -24.50 -4.04
CA ALA A 124 18.89 -24.10 -4.71
C ALA A 124 19.09 -22.74 -5.38
N GLN A 125 18.91 -22.74 -6.71
CA GLN A 125 18.94 -21.53 -7.50
C GLN A 125 17.61 -20.79 -7.34
N TYR A 126 17.65 -19.47 -7.54
CA TYR A 126 16.44 -18.69 -7.65
C TYR A 126 15.77 -19.00 -8.99
N ASP A 127 14.46 -19.24 -8.95
CA ASP A 127 13.65 -19.35 -10.14
C ASP A 127 12.76 -18.11 -10.30
N LEU A 128 12.47 -17.74 -11.55
CA LEU A 128 11.61 -16.63 -11.89
C LEU A 128 10.41 -17.14 -12.68
N VAL A 129 9.23 -17.02 -12.08
CA VAL A 129 7.96 -17.43 -12.69
C VAL A 129 7.19 -16.19 -13.12
N ALA A 130 6.89 -16.07 -14.42
CA ALA A 130 6.09 -14.96 -14.90
C ALA A 130 4.61 -15.10 -14.47
N PHE A 131 4.00 -13.99 -14.07
CA PHE A 131 2.56 -13.92 -13.86
C PHE A 131 1.80 -14.11 -15.18
N PRO A 132 0.53 -14.59 -15.12
CA PRO A 132 -0.31 -14.62 -16.29
C PRO A 132 -0.52 -13.20 -16.84
N ARG A 133 -0.50 -13.07 -18.17
CA ARG A 133 -0.79 -11.80 -18.84
C ARG A 133 -2.28 -11.48 -18.72
N MET A 134 -2.59 -10.20 -18.55
CA MET A 134 -3.97 -9.71 -18.61
C MET A 134 -4.61 -10.01 -19.97
N PRO A 135 -5.91 -10.30 -20.03
CA PRO A 135 -6.64 -10.43 -21.29
C PRO A 135 -6.58 -9.13 -22.09
N LYS A 136 -6.70 -9.23 -23.41
CA LYS A 136 -6.74 -8.04 -24.28
C LYS A 136 -7.86 -7.11 -23.83
N GLY A 137 -7.56 -5.81 -23.71
CA GLY A 137 -8.50 -4.78 -23.26
C GLY A 137 -8.57 -4.62 -21.74
N CYS A 138 -7.92 -5.48 -20.96
CA CYS A 138 -7.80 -5.32 -19.51
C CYS A 138 -6.47 -4.65 -19.16
N SER A 139 -6.48 -3.80 -18.15
CA SER A 139 -5.28 -3.19 -17.58
C SER A 139 -5.38 -3.14 -16.07
N VAL A 140 -4.23 -2.97 -15.43
CA VAL A 140 -4.17 -2.56 -14.02
C VAL A 140 -4.84 -1.19 -13.87
N ASP A 141 -5.53 -1.00 -12.75
CA ASP A 141 -6.07 0.30 -12.37
C ASP A 141 -4.93 1.30 -12.09
N LYS A 142 -4.83 2.32 -12.95
CA LYS A 142 -3.83 3.38 -12.83
C LYS A 142 -4.02 4.23 -11.58
N ALA A 143 -5.26 4.48 -11.16
CA ALA A 143 -5.53 5.28 -9.97
C ALA A 143 -4.99 4.59 -8.72
N LEU A 144 -5.21 3.27 -8.63
CA LEU A 144 -4.66 2.45 -7.56
C LEU A 144 -3.13 2.44 -7.56
N VAL A 145 -2.49 2.35 -8.74
CA VAL A 145 -1.02 2.43 -8.84
C VAL A 145 -0.52 3.79 -8.38
N ILE A 146 -1.14 4.89 -8.82
CA ILE A 146 -0.76 6.24 -8.39
C ILE A 146 -0.86 6.36 -6.87
N GLU A 147 -1.99 5.94 -6.29
CA GLU A 147 -2.20 5.99 -4.84
C GLU A 147 -1.12 5.21 -4.08
N GLN A 148 -0.85 3.97 -4.49
CA GLN A 148 0.10 3.09 -3.81
C GLN A 148 1.57 3.44 -4.07
N CYS A 149 1.86 4.18 -5.16
CA CYS A 149 3.20 4.65 -5.52
C CYS A 149 3.47 6.11 -5.17
N THR A 150 2.56 6.78 -4.48
CA THR A 150 2.76 8.17 -4.04
C THR A 150 3.35 8.21 -2.64
N VAL A 151 4.44 8.95 -2.48
CA VAL A 151 5.11 9.18 -1.20
C VAL A 151 5.22 10.66 -0.94
N VAL A 152 4.85 11.09 0.25
CA VAL A 152 4.93 12.49 0.68
C VAL A 152 5.96 12.63 1.80
N LYS A 153 6.90 13.56 1.63
CA LYS A 153 7.86 14.00 2.65
C LYS A 153 7.60 15.47 2.97
N ARG A 154 7.36 15.77 4.24
CA ARG A 154 7.36 17.13 4.76
C ARG A 154 8.78 17.53 5.16
N GLN A 155 9.19 18.73 4.80
CA GLN A 155 10.53 19.24 5.03
C GLN A 155 10.46 20.71 5.41
N ASP A 156 10.97 21.05 6.59
CA ASP A 156 11.25 22.44 6.95
C ASP A 156 12.41 22.96 6.08
N ILE A 157 12.19 24.07 5.38
CA ILE A 157 13.15 24.73 4.49
C ILE A 157 13.61 26.10 5.04
N GLY A 158 13.25 26.42 6.28
CA GLY A 158 13.61 27.65 6.97
C GLY A 158 12.58 28.77 6.83
N ALA A 159 12.79 29.86 7.57
CA ALA A 159 11.93 31.04 7.59
C ALA A 159 10.44 30.74 7.87
N GLY A 160 10.17 29.63 8.57
CA GLY A 160 8.81 29.18 8.84
C GLY A 160 8.07 28.60 7.62
N THR A 161 8.81 28.15 6.60
CA THR A 161 8.22 27.52 5.42
C THR A 161 8.41 26.01 5.45
N GLU A 162 7.34 25.26 5.22
CA GLU A 162 7.36 23.81 4.99
C GLU A 162 7.20 23.50 3.51
N ALA A 163 8.07 22.64 2.98
CA ALA A 163 7.92 22.01 1.68
C ALA A 163 7.27 20.63 1.85
N ARG A 164 6.10 20.44 1.24
CA ARG A 164 5.45 19.14 1.07
C ARG A 164 5.89 18.55 -0.27
N MET A 165 6.97 17.77 -0.24
CA MET A 165 7.55 17.13 -1.41
C MET A 165 6.86 15.79 -1.68
N THR A 166 6.31 15.63 -2.86
CA THR A 166 5.60 14.42 -3.30
C THR A 166 6.39 13.75 -4.41
N THR A 167 6.62 12.44 -4.29
CA THR A 167 7.13 11.60 -5.37
C THR A 167 6.01 10.67 -5.81
N SER A 168 5.68 10.65 -7.10
CA SER A 168 4.62 9.81 -7.65
C SER A 168 5.00 9.30 -9.05
N PRO A 169 4.24 8.35 -9.63
CA PRO A 169 4.43 7.95 -11.02
C PRO A 169 4.34 9.12 -12.01
N ASN A 170 3.56 10.16 -11.69
CA ASN A 170 3.42 11.36 -12.53
C ASN A 170 4.58 12.36 -12.37
N GLY A 171 5.51 12.09 -11.45
CA GLY A 171 6.66 12.93 -11.18
C GLY A 171 6.73 13.52 -9.78
N PRO A 172 7.84 14.24 -9.51
CA PRO A 172 7.99 15.02 -8.31
C PRO A 172 7.11 16.28 -8.36
N SER A 173 6.56 16.65 -7.21
CA SER A 173 5.97 17.96 -6.99
C SER A 173 6.29 18.47 -5.60
N VAL A 174 6.28 19.78 -5.43
CA VAL A 174 6.48 20.43 -4.13
C VAL A 174 5.40 21.46 -3.95
N GLU A 175 4.78 21.46 -2.78
CA GLU A 175 3.91 22.55 -2.35
C GLU A 175 4.52 23.23 -1.13
N PHE A 176 4.59 24.55 -1.15
CA PHE A 176 5.15 25.33 -0.06
C PHE A 176 4.05 25.92 0.80
N TYR A 177 4.26 25.85 2.11
CA TYR A 177 3.29 26.28 3.11
C TYR A 177 3.97 27.16 4.15
N ASP A 178 3.32 28.27 4.49
CA ASP A 178 3.69 29.08 5.64
C ASP A 178 3.16 28.44 6.93
N TRP A 179 4.03 28.20 7.90
CA TRP A 179 3.71 27.61 9.20
C TRP A 179 3.44 28.65 10.30
N ALA A 180 3.54 29.95 10.00
CA ALA A 180 3.48 31.03 11.00
C ALA A 180 2.23 31.03 11.88
N ASP A 181 1.14 30.37 11.46
CA ASP A 181 -0.01 30.09 12.31
C ASP A 181 -0.68 28.76 11.90
N SER A 182 -0.66 27.75 12.77
CA SER A 182 -1.26 26.41 12.52
C SER A 182 -2.75 26.44 12.16
N SER A 183 -3.40 27.60 12.32
CA SER A 183 -4.79 27.86 11.95
C SER A 183 -4.99 28.37 10.51
N ARG A 184 -3.92 28.80 9.81
CA ARG A 184 -3.96 29.34 8.44
C ARG A 184 -2.78 28.89 7.61
N ILE A 185 -2.85 27.65 7.13
CA ILE A 185 -1.91 27.12 6.14
C ILE A 185 -2.10 27.89 4.82
N THR A 186 -1.21 28.84 4.55
CA THR A 186 -1.21 29.59 3.28
C THR A 186 -0.27 28.91 2.31
N ARG A 187 -0.79 28.49 1.15
CA ARG A 187 0.00 27.90 0.07
C ARG A 187 0.77 29.02 -0.64
N LEU A 188 2.09 28.99 -0.55
CA LEU A 188 2.98 30.02 -1.11
C LEU A 188 3.26 29.80 -2.60
N GLY A 189 3.26 28.54 -3.04
CA GLY A 189 3.52 28.20 -4.44
C GLY A 189 3.65 26.69 -4.63
N THR A 190 3.82 26.29 -5.89
CA THR A 190 4.05 24.90 -6.26
C THR A 190 5.08 24.74 -7.34
N LEU A 191 5.79 23.62 -7.25
CA LEU A 191 6.67 23.11 -8.29
C LEU A 191 6.16 21.75 -8.74
N ASP A 192 6.33 21.48 -10.02
CA ASP A 192 6.12 20.17 -10.62
C ASP A 192 7.09 19.99 -11.79
N ARG A 193 6.94 18.92 -12.57
CA ARG A 193 7.79 18.70 -13.75
C ARG A 193 7.69 19.80 -14.81
N ALA A 194 6.49 20.35 -15.02
CA ALA A 194 6.27 21.38 -16.02
C ALA A 194 6.77 22.75 -15.56
N HIS A 195 6.72 22.99 -14.25
CA HIS A 195 7.16 24.22 -13.60
C HIS A 195 8.13 23.88 -12.47
N PRO A 196 9.37 23.47 -12.78
CA PRO A 196 10.30 22.95 -11.78
C PRO A 196 10.95 24.05 -10.94
N LYS A 197 10.73 25.34 -11.26
CA LYS A 197 11.33 26.47 -10.54
C LYS A 197 10.28 27.54 -10.24
N LEU A 198 10.34 28.15 -9.07
CA LEU A 198 9.51 29.32 -8.73
C LEU A 198 9.95 30.54 -9.56
N PRO A 199 9.03 31.48 -9.85
CA PRO A 199 9.40 32.74 -10.49
C PRO A 199 10.30 33.56 -9.55
N ASP A 200 11.23 34.35 -10.12
CA ASP A 200 12.16 35.16 -9.32
C ASP A 200 11.44 36.20 -8.44
N SER A 201 10.18 36.54 -8.75
CA SER A 201 9.32 37.41 -7.95
C SER A 201 8.82 36.79 -6.64
N ALA A 202 9.07 35.50 -6.39
CA ALA A 202 8.59 34.80 -5.20
C ALA A 202 9.31 35.20 -3.90
N GLY A 203 10.43 35.93 -3.98
CA GLY A 203 11.23 36.34 -2.81
C GLY A 203 12.07 35.23 -2.18
N ILE A 204 11.89 33.98 -2.64
CA ILE A 204 12.71 32.81 -2.30
C ILE A 204 13.13 32.09 -3.59
N TYR A 205 14.19 31.29 -3.52
CA TYR A 205 14.57 30.42 -4.63
C TYR A 205 14.23 28.98 -4.29
N GLU A 206 13.39 28.37 -5.13
CA GLU A 206 13.07 26.95 -5.04
C GLU A 206 13.06 26.32 -6.43
N GLU A 207 13.74 25.17 -6.57
CA GLU A 207 13.87 24.43 -7.82
C GLU A 207 13.90 22.92 -7.56
N ILE A 208 13.14 22.15 -8.34
CA ILE A 208 13.32 20.70 -8.45
C ILE A 208 14.44 20.43 -9.44
N GLU A 209 15.60 20.00 -8.94
CA GLU A 209 16.68 19.48 -9.78
C GLU A 209 16.36 18.06 -10.25
N GLY A 210 16.51 17.82 -11.55
CA GLY A 210 16.22 16.54 -12.19
C GLY A 210 14.73 16.16 -12.10
N PRO A 211 13.79 16.98 -12.60
CA PRO A 211 12.34 16.71 -12.50
C PRO A 211 11.91 15.40 -13.19
N GLU A 212 12.66 14.96 -14.21
CA GLU A 212 12.45 13.68 -14.91
C GLU A 212 13.28 12.53 -14.32
N SER A 213 14.02 12.76 -13.23
CA SER A 213 14.88 11.77 -12.59
C SER A 213 14.09 10.91 -11.59
N TRP A 214 14.59 9.70 -11.34
CA TRP A 214 14.16 8.83 -10.24
C TRP A 214 14.63 9.31 -8.87
N THR A 215 15.58 10.25 -8.85
CA THR A 215 16.15 10.84 -7.63
C THR A 215 16.14 12.37 -7.72
N PRO A 216 14.96 13.00 -7.79
CA PRO A 216 14.87 14.45 -7.82
C PRO A 216 15.29 15.02 -6.47
N ARG A 217 15.76 16.27 -6.49
CA ARG A 217 16.19 17.00 -5.29
C ARG A 217 15.56 18.38 -5.30
N LEU A 218 15.09 18.85 -4.15
CA LEU A 218 14.67 20.23 -3.97
C LEU A 218 15.90 21.06 -3.62
N LYS A 219 16.21 22.05 -4.45
CA LYS A 219 17.23 23.07 -4.21
C LYS A 219 16.52 24.32 -3.70
N SER A 220 16.87 24.70 -2.48
CA SER A 220 16.22 25.78 -1.74
C SER A 220 17.22 26.85 -1.33
N LYS A 221 16.77 28.11 -1.32
CA LYS A 221 17.44 29.23 -0.66
C LYS A 221 16.36 30.20 -0.17
N THR A 222 16.17 30.22 1.14
CA THR A 222 15.24 31.09 1.86
C THR A 222 15.99 32.24 2.55
N GLU A 223 15.34 33.40 2.69
CA GLU A 223 15.91 34.53 3.42
C GLU A 223 16.06 34.20 4.92
N GLY A 224 17.22 34.48 5.51
CA GLY A 224 17.53 34.13 6.91
C GLY A 224 18.18 32.75 7.12
N GLY A 225 18.42 31.98 6.05
CA GLY A 225 19.15 30.71 6.07
C GLY A 225 20.67 30.83 5.80
N SER A 226 21.35 29.68 5.71
CA SER A 226 22.79 29.58 5.40
C SER A 226 23.17 30.31 4.10
N ILE A 227 24.43 30.72 3.97
CA ILE A 227 24.97 31.60 2.89
C ILE A 227 24.91 31.00 1.46
N GLY A 228 24.22 29.87 1.25
CA GLY A 228 24.18 29.14 -0.01
C GLY A 228 22.93 28.27 -0.17
N TYR A 229 22.84 27.57 -1.29
CA TYR A 229 21.76 26.62 -1.55
C TYR A 229 21.83 25.42 -0.61
N VAL A 230 20.66 24.99 -0.14
CA VAL A 230 20.48 23.73 0.58
C VAL A 230 19.73 22.77 -0.34
N PHE A 231 20.01 21.47 -0.21
CA PHE A 231 19.42 20.44 -1.04
C PHE A 231 18.70 19.42 -0.18
N PHE A 232 17.48 19.08 -0.57
CA PHE A 232 16.66 18.07 0.10
C PHE A 232 16.30 16.97 -0.87
N ASP A 233 16.61 15.73 -0.52
CA ASP A 233 16.22 14.59 -1.34
C ASP A 233 14.74 14.30 -1.17
N PHE A 234 14.08 14.00 -2.28
CA PHE A 234 12.72 13.45 -2.29
C PHE A 234 12.71 12.06 -1.69
N ALA A 235 11.54 11.66 -1.15
CA ALA A 235 11.37 10.28 -0.73
C ALA A 235 11.42 9.34 -1.94
N LYS A 236 12.06 8.18 -1.78
CA LYS A 236 12.06 7.14 -2.81
C LYS A 236 10.66 6.53 -2.92
N MET A 237 10.20 6.28 -4.14
CA MET A 237 8.98 5.50 -4.37
C MET A 237 9.17 4.04 -3.90
N PRO A 238 8.08 3.33 -3.58
CA PRO A 238 8.13 1.90 -3.34
C PRO A 238 8.77 1.16 -4.51
N LYS A 239 9.47 0.06 -4.20
CA LYS A 239 10.14 -0.78 -5.21
C LYS A 239 9.11 -1.24 -6.26
N GLY A 240 9.46 -1.10 -7.54
CA GLY A 240 8.64 -1.55 -8.66
C GLY A 240 7.58 -0.56 -9.14
N CYS A 241 7.47 0.62 -8.51
CA CYS A 241 6.63 1.70 -9.02
C CYS A 241 7.15 2.27 -10.35
N PRO A 242 6.28 2.50 -11.35
CA PRO A 242 6.68 3.08 -12.61
C PRO A 242 6.89 4.61 -12.48
N LEU A 243 7.68 5.16 -13.39
CA LEU A 243 7.77 6.59 -13.66
C LEU A 243 7.18 6.79 -15.05
N HIS A 244 6.12 7.60 -15.13
CA HIS A 244 5.41 7.90 -16.37
C HIS A 244 5.97 9.14 -17.04
#